data_AF-A0A6L7WN15-F1
#
_entry.id   AF-A0A6L7WN15-F1
#
_cell.length_a   1.000
_cell.length_b   1.000
_cell.length_c   1.000
_cell.angle_alpha   90.00
_cell.angle_beta   90.00
_cell.angle_gamma   90.00
#
_symmetry.space_group_name_H-M   'P 1'
#
loop_
_entity.id
_entity.type
_entity.pdbx_description
1 polymer ?
#
loop_
_entity_poly.entity_id
_entity_poly.type
_entity_poly.pdbx_seq_one_letter_code
_entity_poly.pdbx_strand_id
1 'polypeptide(L)'
;MPGFWRTVVVTRLASGGRAMIFAGRALREIFRPPFEFQETARQVYELGWRSLPLIAAAGYAVGIVMSMHTRASLERFGAEALVPAVLALALVRETGPLVVGLRVSGRVGA
;
A
#
# COMPACT_ATOMS: atom_id res chain seq x y z
N MET A 1 4.72 -16.85 -40.72
CA MET A 1 5.02 -16.39 -39.33
C MET A 1 3.79 -16.36 -38.38
N PRO A 2 3.00 -17.45 -38.19
CA PRO A 2 1.88 -17.46 -37.23
C PRO A 2 2.20 -18.04 -35.83
N GLY A 3 3.41 -18.57 -35.58
CA GLY A 3 3.75 -19.26 -34.33
C GLY A 3 4.03 -18.35 -33.13
N PHE A 4 4.58 -17.15 -33.36
CA PHE A 4 5.04 -16.24 -32.30
C PHE A 4 3.91 -15.79 -31.35
N TRP A 5 2.76 -15.41 -31.92
CA TRP A 5 1.59 -14.96 -31.14
C TRP A 5 1.02 -16.05 -30.24
N ARG A 6 1.00 -17.31 -30.68
CA ARG A 6 0.55 -18.43 -29.84
C ARG A 6 1.48 -18.65 -28.66
N THR A 7 2.80 -18.60 -28.87
CA THR A 7 3.78 -18.80 -27.81
C THR A 7 3.72 -17.69 -26.77
N VAL A 8 3.57 -16.43 -27.18
CA VAL A 8 3.43 -15.29 -26.26
C VAL A 8 2.16 -15.42 -25.41
N VAL A 9 1.02 -15.69 -26.03
CA VAL A 9 -0.26 -15.81 -25.31
C VAL A 9 -0.22 -17.00 -24.34
N VAL A 10 0.24 -18.16 -24.79
CA VAL A 10 0.33 -19.37 -23.94
C VAL A 10 1.32 -19.16 -22.80
N THR A 11 2.45 -18.48 -23.04
CA THR A 11 3.44 -18.20 -21.99
C THR A 11 2.89 -17.26 -20.92
N ARG A 12 2.15 -16.21 -21.31
CA ARG A 12 1.54 -15.25 -20.38
C ARG A 12 0.42 -15.89 -19.56
N LEU A 13 -0.42 -16.71 -20.20
CA LEU A 13 -1.44 -17.50 -19.51
C LEU A 13 -0.81 -18.51 -18.54
N ALA A 14 0.24 -19.20 -18.97
CA ALA A 14 0.93 -20.18 -18.14
C ALA A 14 1.65 -19.53 -16.96
N SER A 15 2.25 -18.33 -17.13
CA SER A 15 2.82 -17.58 -16.00
C SER A 15 1.77 -17.12 -15.00
N GLY A 16 0.61 -16.65 -15.47
CA GLY A 16 -0.50 -16.26 -14.61
C GLY A 16 -1.04 -17.46 -13.83
N GLY A 17 -1.23 -18.60 -14.50
CA GLY A 17 -1.67 -19.85 -13.86
C GLY A 17 -0.70 -20.35 -12.79
N ARG A 18 0.61 -20.31 -13.05
CA ARG A 18 1.63 -20.65 -12.03
C ARG A 18 1.59 -19.71 -10.84
N ALA A 19 1.46 -18.40 -11.06
CA ALA A 19 1.36 -17.41 -9.99
C ALA A 19 0.10 -17.63 -9.14
N MET A 20 -1.04 -17.92 -9.78
CA MET A 20 -2.30 -18.22 -9.10
C MET A 20 -2.21 -19.47 -8.21
N ILE A 21 -1.63 -20.56 -8.74
CA ILE A 21 -1.43 -21.80 -7.99
C ILE A 21 -0.47 -21.58 -6.82
N PHE A 22 0.61 -20.82 -7.03
CA PHE A 22 1.54 -20.45 -5.96
C PHE A 22 0.84 -19.63 -4.87
N ALA A 23 0.07 -18.60 -5.24
CA ALA A 23 -0.68 -17.77 -4.31
C ALA A 23 -1.69 -18.60 -3.49
N GLY A 24 -2.44 -19.51 -4.14
CA GLY A 24 -3.38 -20.41 -3.46
C GLY A 24 -2.70 -21.38 -2.49
N ARG A 25 -1.50 -21.88 -2.84
CA ARG A 25 -0.70 -22.72 -1.93
C ARG A 25 -0.16 -21.91 -0.74
N ALA A 26 0.39 -20.72 -0.99
CA ALA A 26 0.87 -19.84 0.06
C ALA A 26 -0.25 -19.45 1.03
N LEU A 27 -1.44 -19.13 0.51
CA LEU A 27 -2.61 -18.83 1.33
C LEU A 27 -3.05 -20.01 2.20
N ARG A 28 -2.97 -21.23 1.67
CA ARG A 28 -3.26 -22.44 2.45
C ARG A 28 -2.24 -22.66 3.57
N GLU A 29 -0.97 -22.38 3.30
CA GLU A 29 0.12 -22.56 4.27
C GLU A 29 0.07 -21.53 5.41
N ILE A 30 -0.45 -20.32 5.14
CA ILE A 30 -0.70 -19.30 6.18
C ILE A 30 -1.58 -19.84 7.32
N PHE A 31 -2.53 -20.74 7.03
CA PHE A 31 -3.44 -21.31 8.03
C PHE A 31 -3.00 -22.68 8.57
N ARG A 32 -1.82 -23.18 8.19
CA ARG A 32 -1.30 -24.46 8.68
C ARG A 32 -0.38 -24.25 9.88
N PRO A 33 -0.60 -24.94 11.01
CA PRO A 33 0.34 -24.96 12.12
C PRO A 33 1.61 -25.76 11.76
N PRO A 34 2.79 -25.47 12.34
CA PRO A 34 3.04 -24.52 13.44
C PRO A 34 3.24 -23.06 12.96
N PHE A 35 2.61 -22.11 13.66
CA PHE A 35 2.77 -20.68 13.38
C PHE A 35 4.08 -20.14 13.95
N GLU A 36 4.99 -19.69 13.08
CA GLU A 36 6.23 -19.03 13.50
C GLU A 36 5.99 -17.54 13.84
N PHE A 37 5.39 -17.29 15.00
CA PHE A 37 5.13 -15.93 15.47
C PHE A 37 6.39 -15.08 15.59
N GLN A 38 7.54 -15.69 15.89
CA GLN A 38 8.83 -14.98 15.97
C GLN A 38 9.26 -14.42 14.60
N GLU A 39 9.15 -15.22 13.53
CA GLU A 39 9.49 -14.73 12.19
C GLU A 39 8.47 -13.71 11.69
N THR A 40 7.19 -13.91 12.00
CA THR A 40 6.14 -12.92 11.70
C THR A 40 6.44 -11.57 12.37
N ALA A 41 6.79 -11.58 13.66
CA ALA A 41 7.17 -10.37 14.38
C ALA A 41 8.44 -9.73 13.80
N ARG A 42 9.43 -10.53 13.40
CA ARG A 42 10.65 -10.05 12.73
C ARG A 42 10.31 -9.35 11.40
N GLN A 43 9.43 -9.93 10.61
CA GLN A 43 8.96 -9.33 9.35
C GLN A 43 8.17 -8.05 9.58
N VAL A 44 7.29 -7.99 10.59
CA VAL A 44 6.58 -6.74 10.94
C VAL A 44 7.57 -5.66 11.39
N TYR A 45 8.61 -6.01 12.15
CA TYR A 45 9.65 -5.06 12.54
C TYR A 45 10.46 -4.56 11.33
N GLU A 46 10.91 -5.47 10.46
CA GLU A 46 11.67 -5.15 9.25
C GLU A 46 10.85 -4.28 8.27
N LEU A 47 9.56 -4.59 8.09
CA LEU A 47 8.66 -3.87 7.18
C LEU A 47 8.15 -2.57 7.79
N GLY A 48 7.79 -2.57 9.07
CA GLY A 48 7.21 -1.42 9.77
C GLY A 48 8.27 -0.46 10.28
N TRP A 49 9.12 -0.90 11.21
CA TRP A 49 10.05 0.00 11.90
C TRP A 49 11.07 0.64 10.96
N ARG A 50 11.58 -0.13 9.99
CA ARG A 50 12.57 0.37 9.02
C ARG A 50 11.96 1.34 8.00
N SER A 51 10.65 1.32 7.80
CA SER A 51 9.95 2.20 6.86
C SER A 51 9.28 3.41 7.51
N LEU A 52 9.11 3.41 8.84
CA LEU A 52 8.52 4.49 9.64
C LEU A 52 9.10 5.88 9.34
N PRO A 53 10.44 6.11 9.33
CA PRO A 53 10.99 7.44 9.09
C PRO A 53 10.60 7.98 7.71
N LEU A 54 10.62 7.09 6.72
CA LEU A 54 10.35 7.43 5.35
C LEU A 54 8.83 7.64 5.14
N ILE A 55 7.96 6.90 5.85
CA ILE A 55 6.49 7.15 5.85
C ILE A 55 6.18 8.49 6.54
N ALA A 56 6.81 8.78 7.68
CA ALA A 56 6.61 10.03 8.42
C ALA A 56 7.02 11.25 7.59
N ALA A 57 8.18 11.20 6.92
CA ALA A 57 8.63 12.27 6.03
C ALA A 57 7.64 12.52 4.87
N ALA A 58 7.14 11.45 4.25
CA ALA A 58 6.16 11.56 3.18
C ALA A 58 4.81 12.12 3.69
N GLY A 59 4.32 11.61 4.84
CA GLY A 59 3.09 12.07 5.48
C GLY A 59 3.15 13.54 5.89
N TYR A 60 4.31 14.00 6.38
CA TYR A 60 4.53 15.41 6.72
C TYR A 60 4.44 16.31 5.48
N ALA A 61 5.13 15.96 4.40
CA ALA A 61 5.08 16.72 3.16
C ALA A 61 3.65 16.78 2.58
N VAL A 62 2.94 15.64 2.55
CA VAL A 62 1.54 15.57 2.11
C VAL A 62 0.62 16.40 3.02
N GLY A 63 0.84 16.37 4.33
CA GLY A 63 0.07 17.15 5.30
C GLY A 63 0.17 18.65 5.09
N ILE A 64 1.38 19.17 4.82
CA ILE A 64 1.58 20.60 4.50
C ILE A 64 0.79 20.98 3.24
N VAL A 65 0.95 20.21 2.16
CA VAL A 65 0.31 20.51 0.87
C VAL A 65 -1.22 20.45 1.01
N MET A 66 -1.74 19.42 1.70
CA MET A 66 -3.17 19.28 1.92
C MET A 66 -3.72 20.42 2.77
N SER A 67 -3.01 20.83 3.82
CA SER A 67 -3.44 21.95 4.66
C SER A 67 -3.59 23.25 3.88
N MET A 68 -2.63 23.55 2.99
CA MET A 68 -2.69 24.75 2.16
C MET A 68 -3.87 24.70 1.18
N HIS A 69 -4.10 23.56 0.53
CA HIS A 69 -5.20 23.40 -0.43
C HIS A 69 -6.58 23.39 0.24
N THR A 70 -6.74 22.66 1.34
CA THR A 70 -7.99 22.55 2.10
C THR A 70 -8.41 23.90 2.67
N ARG A 71 -7.47 24.69 3.20
CA ARG A 71 -7.73 26.06 3.67
C ARG A 71 -8.24 26.95 2.54
N ALA A 72 -7.54 27.00 1.41
CA ALA A 72 -7.96 27.79 0.25
C ALA A 72 -9.34 27.37 -0.31
N SER A 73 -9.73 26.11 -0.13
CA SER A 73 -11.05 25.60 -0.51
C SER A 73 -12.15 26.05 0.47
N LEU A 74 -11.93 25.88 1.78
CA LEU A 74 -12.92 26.18 2.84
C LEU A 74 -13.08 27.67 3.13
N GLU A 75 -12.06 28.49 2.88
CA GLU A 75 -12.13 29.95 2.94
C GLU A 75 -13.27 30.49 2.06
N ARG A 76 -13.49 29.88 0.88
CA ARG A 76 -14.57 30.29 -0.05
C ARG A 76 -15.97 30.02 0.49
N PHE A 77 -16.09 29.10 1.45
CA PHE A 77 -17.35 28.73 2.09
C PHE A 77 -17.51 29.36 3.49
N GLY A 78 -16.56 30.20 3.92
CA GLY A 78 -16.55 30.77 5.28
C GLY A 78 -16.35 29.73 6.39
N ALA A 79 -15.84 28.55 6.05
CA ALA A 79 -15.80 27.37 6.93
C ALA A 79 -14.37 26.99 7.36
N GLU A 80 -13.50 27.99 7.55
CA GLU A 80 -12.08 27.80 7.85
C GLU A 80 -11.83 27.02 9.16
N ALA A 81 -12.74 27.14 10.14
CA ALA A 81 -12.66 26.40 11.40
C ALA A 81 -12.80 24.87 11.23
N LEU A 82 -13.32 24.39 10.10
CA LEU A 82 -13.46 22.95 9.81
C LEU A 82 -12.21 22.34 9.19
N VAL A 83 -11.21 23.14 8.80
CA VAL A 83 -9.98 22.67 8.16
C VAL A 83 -9.31 21.52 8.95
N PRO A 84 -9.12 21.59 10.28
CA PRO A 84 -8.47 20.52 11.02
C PRO A 84 -9.28 19.22 11.04
N ALA A 85 -10.62 19.31 11.14
CA ALA A 85 -11.51 18.16 11.18
C ALA A 85 -11.54 17.42 9.83
N VAL A 86 -11.62 18.18 8.73
CA VAL A 86 -11.59 17.63 7.37
C VAL A 86 -10.25 16.97 7.07
N LEU A 87 -9.14 17.63 7.41
CA LEU A 87 -7.80 17.07 7.25
C LEU A 87 -7.60 15.77 8.03
N ALA A 88 -8.03 15.74 9.30
CA ALA A 88 -7.90 14.55 10.14
C ALA A 88 -8.67 13.35 9.55
N LEU A 89 -9.90 13.57 9.08
CA LEU A 89 -10.70 12.52 8.46
C LEU A 89 -10.08 12.04 7.14
N ALA A 90 -9.63 12.95 6.28
CA ALA A 90 -9.00 12.60 5.00
C ALA A 90 -7.69 11.81 5.19
N LEU A 91 -6.84 12.25 6.13
CA LEU A 91 -5.59 11.57 6.45
C LEU A 91 -5.81 10.18 7.02
N VAL A 92 -6.76 10.00 7.95
CA VAL A 92 -7.01 8.70 8.58
C VAL A 92 -7.70 7.72 7.63
N ARG A 93 -8.65 8.19 6.81
CA ARG A 93 -9.47 7.30 5.97
C ARG A 93 -8.88 7.01 4.59
N GLU A 94 -8.12 7.94 4.03
CA GLU A 94 -7.71 7.85 2.63
C GLU A 94 -6.18 7.85 2.51
N THR A 95 -5.56 8.97 2.86
CA THR A 95 -4.15 9.23 2.54
C THR A 95 -3.20 8.37 3.36
N GLY A 96 -3.49 8.14 4.64
CA GLY A 96 -2.71 7.26 5.51
C GLY A 96 -2.64 5.82 4.98
N PRO A 97 -3.78 5.14 4.80
CA PRO A 97 -3.81 3.79 4.21
C PRO A 97 -3.17 3.71 2.82
N LEU A 98 -3.39 4.72 1.96
CA LEU A 98 -2.78 4.77 0.62
C LEU A 98 -1.25 4.84 0.66
N VAL A 99 -0.69 5.73 1.47
CA VAL A 99 0.77 5.90 1.58
C VAL A 99 1.43 4.65 2.14
N VAL A 100 0.83 4.03 3.17
CA VAL A 100 1.32 2.79 3.75
C VAL A 100 1.24 1.64 2.74
N GLY A 101 0.10 1.46 2.07
CA GLY A 101 -0.09 0.40 1.07
C GLY A 101 0.89 0.50 -0.10
N LEU A 102 1.11 1.70 -0.63
CA LEU A 102 2.08 1.93 -1.70
C LEU A 102 3.51 1.62 -1.25
N ARG A 103 3.89 2.00 -0.03
CA ARG A 103 5.21 1.72 0.53
C ARG A 103 5.47 0.25 0.76
N VAL A 104 4.49 -0.47 1.28
CA VAL A 104 4.59 -1.92 1.49
C VAL A 104 4.71 -2.63 0.14
N SER A 105 3.91 -2.24 -0.85
CA SER A 105 4.01 -2.78 -2.22
C SER A 105 5.41 -2.59 -2.82
N GLY A 106 5.98 -1.39 -2.68
CA GLY A 106 7.33 -1.10 -3.20
C GLY A 106 8.47 -1.85 -2.50
N ARG A 107 8.30 -2.27 -1.23
CA ARG A 107 9.34 -2.97 -0.47
C ARG A 107 9.21 -4.50 -0.53
N VAL A 108 8.02 -5.02 -0.75
CA VAL A 108 7.75 -6.47 -0.87
C VAL A 108 7.93 -6.93 -2.33
N GLY A 109 7.75 -6.05 -3.30
CA GLY A 109 7.93 -6.35 -4.73
C GLY A 109 9.35 -6.16 -5.27
N ALA A 110 10.28 -5.60 -4.49
CA ALA A 110 11.69 -5.38 -4.85
C ALA A 110 12.59 -6.38 -4.15
#